data_AF-A0A7J5YUP6-F1
#
_entry.id   AF-A0A7J5YUP6-F1
#
_cell.length_a   1.000
_cell.length_b   1.000
_cell.length_c   1.000
_cell.angle_alpha   90.00
_cell.angle_beta   90.00
_cell.angle_gamma   90.00
#
_symmetry.space_group_name_H-M   'P 1'
#
loop_
_entity.id
_entity.type
_entity.pdbx_description
1 polymer ?
#
loop_
_entity_poly.entity_id
_entity_poly.type
_entity_poly.pdbx_seq_one_letter_code
_entity_poly.pdbx_strand_id
1 'polypeptide(L)'
;MKGLVLKVKLIYFMSAWSQSRCSVILWECDWDAQRNGPHNSTLTDTTVNKPRHQHPPPLVKCLQAPPPARPAPPWRCALPGWRMAEPPRPSPDEVQEVGYHPAAPHPPGSMLECTYIQIPQVEQTHAVVLSKPAWMWGAEMGANDQGVCIGTRLSGPERPSAPERLYWAWTSLGLERGDNAWGALTVITSLLEQHGQGGPCREDPEPFSYHNTFLLVDRNEAWVLETAGRLWVAQKFTEGVKNISNQLTIGAEGSAEHPELRSVAQAQGWWDGEGEFNFSQVFSPENPPARMELAKQRYRGGTELLQQHDGSVTAEVMMSILRDKPSGICMDSGGFCTTGSMVSVLPRDSSLPCIHFFTATPDPSRYFLSLPFFLSCLSLYESPPTPTLTLPFVFSDCSTSVLGVVSPQFGPDDPVRKQPRFQSQVDRRHELYKAHQVALSTMETNPDEGLAVYEILRDLESQCLTDISAMLNGEIPGEELGDLFFDSVDTEIKFYQWTSLTQSCGNRPGTDNNSVFLD
;
A
#
# COMPACT_ATOMS: atom_id res chain seq x y z
N MET A 1 39.15 -2.42 25.04
CA MET A 1 39.76 -3.68 25.53
C MET A 1 39.24 -4.85 24.70
N LYS A 2 39.74 -6.08 24.91
CA LYS A 2 39.50 -7.21 24.00
C LYS A 2 38.05 -7.73 24.02
N GLY A 3 37.53 -8.02 22.83
CA GLY A 3 36.82 -9.27 22.57
C GLY A 3 35.28 -9.27 22.61
N LEU A 4 34.66 -9.16 21.43
CA LEU A 4 33.87 -10.28 20.93
C LEU A 4 33.99 -10.37 19.40
N VAL A 5 34.61 -11.44 18.92
CA VAL A 5 34.65 -11.80 17.50
C VAL A 5 33.64 -12.92 17.30
N LEU A 6 32.59 -12.68 16.51
CA LEU A 6 31.72 -13.75 16.01
C LEU A 6 31.39 -13.54 14.53
N LYS A 7 31.49 -14.65 13.79
CA LYS A 7 31.32 -14.75 12.34
C LYS A 7 29.84 -14.93 12.01
N VAL A 8 29.43 -14.60 10.78
CA VAL A 8 28.85 -15.58 9.81
C VAL A 8 28.53 -14.93 8.44
N LYS A 9 28.91 -15.67 7.38
CA LYS A 9 28.50 -15.67 5.95
C LYS A 9 28.27 -14.34 5.18
N LEU A 10 29.23 -14.05 4.30
CA LEU A 10 29.02 -13.44 2.97
C LEU A 10 28.82 -14.53 1.90
N ILE A 11 28.15 -14.18 0.81
CA ILE A 11 28.49 -14.61 -0.57
C ILE A 11 28.67 -13.31 -1.42
N TYR A 12 29.46 -13.36 -2.49
CA TYR A 12 30.29 -12.24 -3.01
C TYR A 12 29.71 -11.42 -4.20
N PHE A 13 30.29 -10.29 -4.67
CA PHE A 13 30.84 -9.03 -4.08
C PHE A 13 31.62 -8.17 -5.12
N MET A 14 31.56 -6.82 -5.02
CA MET A 14 32.62 -5.78 -5.26
C MET A 14 31.95 -4.40 -5.49
N SER A 15 32.37 -3.25 -4.94
CA SER A 15 33.36 -2.91 -3.90
C SER A 15 33.11 -1.49 -3.30
N ALA A 16 33.72 -1.20 -2.14
CA ALA A 16 33.91 0.12 -1.50
C ALA A 16 32.76 0.79 -0.66
N TRP A 17 32.90 0.67 0.68
CA TRP A 17 32.66 1.69 1.74
C TRP A 17 31.33 2.49 1.79
N SER A 18 30.38 2.04 2.62
CA SER A 18 29.86 2.76 3.82
C SER A 18 28.88 1.86 4.60
N GLN A 19 28.44 2.25 5.79
CA GLN A 19 27.59 1.47 6.71
C GLN A 19 26.10 1.87 6.63
N SER A 20 25.20 0.88 6.67
CA SER A 20 23.91 0.82 7.42
C SER A 20 22.98 -0.27 6.83
N ARG A 21 22.08 -0.86 7.63
CA ARG A 21 21.21 -2.00 7.21
C ARG A 21 19.76 -1.86 7.70
N CYS A 22 18.78 -1.99 6.81
CA CYS A 22 17.43 -2.51 7.06
C CYS A 22 16.95 -3.25 5.77
N SER A 23 15.66 -3.61 5.65
CA SER A 23 15.07 -4.33 4.50
C SER A 23 13.68 -3.77 4.10
N VAL A 24 13.18 -4.01 2.86
CA VAL A 24 12.05 -3.24 2.23
C VAL A 24 11.25 -3.95 1.12
N ILE A 25 9.91 -3.81 1.09
CA ILE A 25 8.93 -4.25 0.04
C ILE A 25 7.81 -3.17 -0.16
N LEU A 26 6.87 -3.30 -1.13
CA LEU A 26 5.76 -2.36 -1.45
C LEU A 26 4.40 -2.98 -1.93
N TRP A 27 3.32 -2.14 -2.09
CA TRP A 27 2.60 -1.86 -3.39
C TRP A 27 1.02 -1.71 -3.40
N GLU A 28 0.33 -1.20 -4.46
CA GLU A 28 -1.16 -0.96 -4.65
C GLU A 28 -1.74 -1.05 -6.12
N CYS A 29 -3.07 -1.20 -6.35
CA CYS A 29 -3.81 -1.62 -7.58
C CYS A 29 -4.86 -0.61 -8.18
N ASP A 30 -5.48 -0.84 -9.40
CA ASP A 30 -6.24 0.05 -10.39
C ASP A 30 -7.11 -0.66 -11.52
N TRP A 31 -8.20 -0.06 -12.09
CA TRP A 31 -9.16 -0.55 -13.13
C TRP A 31 -10.11 0.56 -13.68
N ASP A 32 -10.67 0.46 -14.91
CA ASP A 32 -11.85 1.26 -15.38
C ASP A 32 -12.95 0.42 -16.09
N ALA A 33 -14.19 0.91 -16.06
CA ALA A 33 -15.43 0.37 -16.58
C ALA A 33 -15.74 0.67 -18.06
N GLN A 34 -16.57 -0.17 -18.70
CA GLN A 34 -17.57 0.26 -19.69
C GLN A 34 -18.65 -0.79 -20.00
N ARG A 35 -19.92 -0.35 -19.96
CA ARG A 35 -21.13 -0.89 -20.64
C ARG A 35 -21.72 0.32 -21.40
N ASN A 36 -22.31 0.30 -22.59
CA ASN A 36 -22.87 -0.75 -23.46
C ASN A 36 -22.52 -0.49 -24.96
N GLY A 37 -22.68 -1.49 -25.84
CA GLY A 37 -22.54 -1.35 -27.30
C GLY A 37 -23.83 -0.85 -28.01
N PRO A 38 -24.16 -1.27 -29.25
CA PRO A 38 -23.40 -2.10 -30.21
C PRO A 38 -23.26 -1.45 -31.62
N HIS A 39 -22.38 -1.98 -32.49
CA HIS A 39 -22.63 -1.92 -33.95
C HIS A 39 -21.89 -3.02 -34.73
N ASN A 40 -22.62 -3.71 -35.62
CA ASN A 40 -22.08 -4.63 -36.62
C ASN A 40 -21.39 -3.87 -37.76
N SER A 41 -20.25 -4.37 -38.23
CA SER A 41 -20.02 -4.57 -39.67
C SER A 41 -18.97 -5.65 -39.97
N THR A 42 -19.41 -6.66 -40.70
CA THR A 42 -18.62 -7.72 -41.32
C THR A 42 -17.74 -7.22 -42.48
N LEU A 43 -16.66 -7.96 -42.80
CA LEU A 43 -16.14 -8.35 -44.15
C LEU A 43 -14.70 -8.88 -43.96
N THR A 44 -14.47 -10.19 -43.82
CA THR A 44 -14.21 -11.21 -44.87
C THR A 44 -12.90 -11.05 -45.67
N ASP A 45 -12.04 -12.08 -45.58
CA ASP A 45 -11.11 -12.59 -46.63
C ASP A 45 -9.99 -11.66 -47.19
N THR A 46 -8.84 -12.13 -47.68
CA THR A 46 -8.37 -13.49 -48.03
C THR A 46 -6.82 -13.59 -48.05
N THR A 47 -6.28 -14.79 -47.78
CA THR A 47 -5.07 -15.41 -48.40
C THR A 47 -3.65 -14.78 -48.45
N VAL A 48 -2.69 -15.52 -47.85
CA VAL A 48 -1.49 -16.13 -48.52
C VAL A 48 -0.11 -15.41 -48.58
N ASN A 49 0.93 -16.24 -48.31
CA ASN A 49 2.37 -16.20 -48.66
C ASN A 49 3.44 -15.57 -47.73
N LYS A 50 4.30 -16.47 -47.23
CA LYS A 50 5.73 -16.32 -46.81
C LYS A 50 6.65 -16.35 -48.06
N PRO A 51 8.02 -16.32 -47.94
CA PRO A 51 8.94 -15.62 -47.03
C PRO A 51 10.12 -14.92 -47.79
N ARG A 52 11.11 -14.32 -47.08
CA ARG A 52 12.57 -14.61 -47.28
C ARG A 52 13.51 -13.89 -46.28
N HIS A 53 14.73 -14.43 -46.17
CA HIS A 53 15.81 -14.06 -45.23
C HIS A 53 16.67 -12.87 -45.68
N GLN A 54 17.42 -12.25 -44.74
CA GLN A 54 18.92 -12.22 -44.76
C GLN A 54 19.55 -11.53 -43.51
N HIS A 55 20.53 -12.19 -42.89
CA HIS A 55 21.66 -11.60 -42.11
C HIS A 55 22.87 -11.39 -43.08
N PRO A 56 24.08 -10.86 -42.75
CA PRO A 56 24.78 -10.67 -41.45
C PRO A 56 25.63 -9.34 -41.38
N PRO A 57 26.79 -9.20 -40.67
CA PRO A 57 27.01 -9.14 -39.21
C PRO A 57 27.84 -7.87 -38.75
N PRO A 58 28.86 -7.87 -37.83
CA PRO A 58 28.90 -6.85 -36.76
C PRO A 58 30.11 -5.89 -36.81
N LEU A 59 30.09 -4.82 -36.01
CA LEU A 59 31.30 -4.00 -35.78
C LEU A 59 31.36 -3.39 -34.36
N VAL A 60 32.39 -3.78 -33.63
CA VAL A 60 32.79 -3.22 -32.32
C VAL A 60 33.45 -1.86 -32.51
N LYS A 61 33.12 -0.87 -31.67
CA LYS A 61 33.97 0.32 -31.43
C LYS A 61 33.95 0.73 -29.96
N CYS A 62 35.13 1.03 -29.44
CA CYS A 62 35.36 1.39 -28.04
C CYS A 62 34.79 2.77 -27.68
N LEU A 63 34.32 2.91 -26.44
CA LEU A 63 33.99 4.19 -25.82
C LEU A 63 35.26 5.00 -25.51
N GLN A 64 35.24 6.30 -25.78
CA GLN A 64 36.17 7.27 -25.22
C GLN A 64 35.62 7.78 -23.88
N ALA A 65 36.49 7.98 -22.89
CA ALA A 65 36.10 8.42 -21.56
C ALA A 65 35.86 9.95 -21.48
N PRO A 66 34.76 10.42 -20.86
CA PRO A 66 34.61 11.80 -20.40
C PRO A 66 35.28 12.03 -19.03
N PRO A 67 35.54 13.30 -18.63
CA PRO A 67 36.39 13.65 -17.49
C PRO A 67 35.73 13.44 -16.10
N PRO A 68 36.51 13.41 -15.00
CA PRO A 68 35.99 13.08 -13.68
C PRO A 68 34.96 14.10 -13.17
N ALA A 69 33.80 13.59 -12.75
CA ALA A 69 32.81 14.37 -12.03
C ALA A 69 33.36 14.82 -10.66
N ARG A 70 32.91 16.00 -10.21
CA ARG A 70 33.27 16.57 -8.90
C ARG A 70 32.80 15.64 -7.77
N PRO A 71 33.51 15.59 -6.61
CA PRO A 71 33.02 14.84 -5.45
C PRO A 71 31.69 15.42 -4.97
N ALA A 72 30.69 14.55 -4.82
CA ALA A 72 29.42 14.88 -4.18
C ALA A 72 29.60 15.03 -2.65
N PRO A 73 28.78 15.84 -1.96
CA PRO A 73 28.86 16.03 -0.52
C PRO A 73 28.46 14.76 0.27
N PRO A 74 28.92 14.60 1.52
CA PRO A 74 28.91 13.33 2.25
C PRO A 74 27.59 13.05 3.00
N TRP A 75 26.44 13.27 2.36
CA TRP A 75 25.11 13.04 2.98
C TRP A 75 24.38 11.91 2.26
N ARG A 76 24.47 10.68 2.80
CA ARG A 76 23.72 9.50 2.35
C ARG A 76 23.38 8.61 3.53
N CYS A 77 22.24 8.89 4.18
CA CYS A 77 21.61 8.00 5.15
C CYS A 77 20.60 7.12 4.40
N ALA A 78 20.97 5.86 4.14
CA ALA A 78 20.02 4.88 3.61
C ALA A 78 19.26 4.25 4.79
N LEU A 79 17.95 4.54 4.88
CA LEU A 79 17.03 3.98 5.88
C LEU A 79 15.96 3.11 5.21
N PRO A 80 16.20 1.80 5.11
CA PRO A 80 15.25 0.93 4.42
C PRO A 80 14.00 0.62 5.27
N GLY A 81 12.80 0.95 4.78
CA GLY A 81 11.52 0.53 5.36
C GLY A 81 10.55 -0.16 4.40
N TRP A 82 10.04 -1.34 4.81
CA TRP A 82 9.03 -2.14 4.11
C TRP A 82 7.63 -1.49 4.11
N ARG A 83 6.75 -1.86 3.16
CA ARG A 83 5.57 -1.05 2.81
C ARG A 83 4.46 -1.85 2.15
N MET A 84 3.27 -1.28 2.20
CA MET A 84 2.05 -1.78 1.57
C MET A 84 1.16 -0.61 1.13
N ALA A 85 0.26 -0.85 0.19
CA ALA A 85 -0.76 0.10 -0.24
C ALA A 85 -1.99 -0.67 -0.82
N GLU A 86 -3.18 -0.06 -0.89
CA GLU A 86 -4.39 -0.67 -0.26
C GLU A 86 -5.13 -1.87 -0.86
N PRO A 87 -4.94 -2.25 -2.14
CA PRO A 87 -5.94 -2.06 -3.20
C PRO A 87 -7.00 -0.93 -3.18
N PRO A 88 -7.60 -0.68 -4.36
CA PRO A 88 -8.41 0.50 -4.63
C PRO A 88 -9.90 0.17 -4.84
N ARG A 89 -10.73 1.17 -5.13
CA ARG A 89 -12.19 1.04 -5.11
C ARG A 89 -12.92 1.85 -6.18
N PRO A 90 -13.99 1.32 -6.82
CA PRO A 90 -14.81 2.03 -7.81
C PRO A 90 -15.77 3.06 -7.20
N SER A 91 -15.59 3.35 -5.91
CA SER A 91 -16.23 4.47 -5.26
C SER A 91 -15.10 5.44 -4.90
N PRO A 92 -15.04 6.63 -5.52
CA PRO A 92 -14.15 7.70 -5.06
C PRO A 92 -14.50 8.19 -3.64
N ASP A 93 -15.57 7.66 -3.03
CA ASP A 93 -16.05 7.97 -1.67
C ASP A 93 -15.73 6.87 -0.63
N GLU A 94 -14.97 5.80 -0.96
CA GLU A 94 -14.56 4.82 0.06
C GLU A 94 -13.50 5.43 1.00
N VAL A 95 -13.95 5.77 2.21
CA VAL A 95 -13.14 6.41 3.26
C VAL A 95 -12.25 5.37 3.95
N GLN A 96 -10.97 5.68 4.06
CA GLN A 96 -9.99 4.92 4.83
C GLN A 96 -9.74 5.57 6.17
N GLU A 97 -9.77 4.76 7.23
CA GLU A 97 -9.44 5.17 8.59
C GLU A 97 -8.04 4.70 8.95
N VAL A 98 -7.32 5.50 9.73
CA VAL A 98 -6.07 5.07 10.38
C VAL A 98 -6.34 4.94 11.89
N GLY A 99 -6.65 3.73 12.33
CA GLY A 99 -7.08 3.44 13.69
C GLY A 99 -5.99 2.80 14.54
N TYR A 100 -5.67 3.39 15.70
CA TYR A 100 -4.88 2.74 16.75
C TYR A 100 -5.79 1.97 17.72
N HIS A 101 -5.44 0.72 17.99
CA HIS A 101 -6.10 -0.15 18.95
C HIS A 101 -5.06 -0.68 19.96
N PRO A 102 -5.20 -0.41 21.27
CA PRO A 102 -4.23 -0.85 22.26
C PRO A 102 -4.30 -2.36 22.52
N ALA A 103 -3.20 -2.92 23.00
CA ALA A 103 -3.12 -4.31 23.48
C ALA A 103 -4.19 -4.56 24.56
N ALA A 104 -4.94 -5.67 24.44
CA ALA A 104 -6.08 -5.92 25.30
C ALA A 104 -6.13 -7.35 25.86
N PRO A 105 -6.39 -7.53 27.16
CA PRO A 105 -6.80 -8.82 27.72
C PRO A 105 -8.28 -9.08 27.41
N HIS A 106 -8.62 -10.31 27.03
CA HIS A 106 -10.00 -10.73 26.81
C HIS A 106 -10.39 -11.92 27.70
N PRO A 107 -11.66 -11.98 28.19
CA PRO A 107 -12.12 -13.12 28.98
C PRO A 107 -12.04 -14.45 28.22
N PRO A 108 -11.62 -15.55 28.87
CA PRO A 108 -11.60 -16.88 28.25
C PRO A 108 -12.99 -17.28 27.72
N GLY A 109 -13.03 -17.79 26.49
CA GLY A 109 -14.28 -18.18 25.83
C GLY A 109 -15.13 -17.02 25.30
N SER A 110 -14.62 -15.79 25.30
CA SER A 110 -15.26 -14.67 24.61
C SER A 110 -15.25 -14.85 23.09
N MET A 111 -16.19 -14.18 22.42
CA MET A 111 -16.32 -14.16 20.97
C MET A 111 -15.96 -12.77 20.44
N LEU A 112 -15.28 -12.73 19.30
CA LEU A 112 -14.96 -11.54 18.54
C LEU A 112 -15.92 -11.42 17.35
N GLU A 113 -16.54 -10.26 17.19
CA GLU A 113 -17.37 -9.93 16.04
C GLU A 113 -16.55 -9.24 14.95
N CYS A 114 -16.24 -9.99 13.89
CA CYS A 114 -15.65 -9.44 12.66
C CYS A 114 -16.76 -8.87 11.76
N THR A 115 -16.40 -8.30 10.60
CA THR A 115 -17.34 -7.66 9.65
C THR A 115 -18.57 -8.53 9.30
N TYR A 116 -18.37 -9.83 9.14
CA TYR A 116 -19.40 -10.75 8.61
C TYR A 116 -19.71 -11.95 9.51
N ILE A 117 -18.75 -12.43 10.31
CA ILE A 117 -18.92 -13.60 11.19
C ILE A 117 -18.32 -13.35 12.56
N GLN A 118 -18.74 -14.15 13.54
CA GLN A 118 -18.12 -14.19 14.87
C GLN A 118 -17.17 -15.38 14.99
N ILE A 119 -16.03 -15.19 15.68
CA ILE A 119 -15.04 -16.24 15.98
C ILE A 119 -14.65 -16.24 17.45
N PRO A 120 -14.06 -17.34 17.98
CA PRO A 120 -13.43 -17.32 19.30
C PRO A 120 -12.34 -16.24 19.38
N GLN A 121 -12.36 -15.47 20.47
CA GLN A 121 -11.32 -14.48 20.76
C GLN A 121 -10.16 -15.12 21.54
N VAL A 122 -8.96 -14.60 21.34
CA VAL A 122 -7.75 -14.98 22.10
C VAL A 122 -7.67 -14.23 23.42
N GLU A 123 -7.01 -14.78 24.43
CA GLU A 123 -6.95 -14.17 25.77
C GLU A 123 -6.15 -12.85 25.83
N GLN A 124 -5.26 -12.60 24.87
CA GLN A 124 -4.46 -11.38 24.75
C GLN A 124 -4.32 -10.98 23.28
N THR A 125 -4.35 -9.69 22.98
CA THR A 125 -3.97 -9.12 21.68
C THR A 125 -2.81 -8.13 21.81
N HIS A 126 -1.99 -8.05 20.78
CA HIS A 126 -0.99 -6.99 20.58
C HIS A 126 -1.67 -5.65 20.27
N ALA A 127 -1.01 -4.53 20.56
CA ALA A 127 -1.45 -3.22 20.09
C ALA A 127 -1.20 -3.13 18.58
N VAL A 128 -2.16 -2.56 17.84
CA VAL A 128 -2.12 -2.47 16.38
C VAL A 128 -2.48 -1.07 15.89
N VAL A 129 -1.90 -0.66 14.77
CA VAL A 129 -2.34 0.49 13.96
C VAL A 129 -2.74 -0.02 12.59
N LEU A 130 -3.95 0.33 12.13
CA LEU A 130 -4.59 -0.26 10.97
C LEU A 130 -5.03 0.83 9.97
N SER A 131 -4.68 0.66 8.68
CA SER A 131 -5.35 1.33 7.56
C SER A 131 -6.50 0.43 7.11
N LYS A 132 -7.73 0.93 7.19
CA LYS A 132 -8.92 0.13 6.89
C LYS A 132 -10.10 0.97 6.38
N PRO A 133 -10.92 0.42 5.47
CA PRO A 133 -12.17 1.06 5.08
C PRO A 133 -13.08 1.30 6.28
N ALA A 134 -13.74 2.45 6.30
CA ALA A 134 -14.57 2.91 7.40
C ALA A 134 -15.83 2.04 7.67
N TRP A 135 -16.16 1.13 6.76
CA TRP A 135 -17.32 0.25 6.87
C TRP A 135 -17.02 -1.11 7.51
N MET A 136 -15.75 -1.46 7.75
CA MET A 136 -15.34 -2.81 8.14
C MET A 136 -14.50 -2.90 9.42
N TRP A 137 -14.50 -4.09 10.01
CA TRP A 137 -13.67 -4.44 11.17
C TRP A 137 -12.25 -4.89 10.78
N GLY A 138 -12.14 -5.64 9.67
CA GLY A 138 -10.85 -6.04 9.11
C GLY A 138 -10.05 -4.85 8.57
N ALA A 139 -8.80 -5.09 8.18
CA ALA A 139 -7.91 -4.04 7.66
C ALA A 139 -7.28 -4.43 6.32
N GLU A 140 -6.89 -3.42 5.55
CA GLU A 140 -6.13 -3.64 4.30
C GLU A 140 -4.64 -3.67 4.57
N MET A 141 -4.17 -2.94 5.58
CA MET A 141 -2.83 -3.08 6.12
C MET A 141 -2.71 -2.49 7.53
N GLY A 142 -1.55 -2.70 8.14
CA GLY A 142 -1.24 -2.16 9.43
C GLY A 142 0.08 -2.71 9.99
N ALA A 143 0.35 -2.33 11.23
CA ALA A 143 1.46 -2.83 12.01
C ALA A 143 1.06 -3.12 13.46
N ASN A 144 1.91 -3.84 14.18
CA ASN A 144 1.75 -4.09 15.61
C ASN A 144 2.98 -3.68 16.43
N ASP A 145 2.80 -3.63 17.75
CA ASP A 145 3.83 -3.27 18.73
C ASP A 145 5.05 -4.23 18.76
N GLN A 146 4.93 -5.44 18.19
CA GLN A 146 6.05 -6.38 18.01
C GLN A 146 6.92 -6.07 16.78
N GLY A 147 6.53 -5.07 15.97
CA GLY A 147 7.23 -4.71 14.75
C GLY A 147 6.90 -5.62 13.57
N VAL A 148 5.73 -6.28 13.59
CA VAL A 148 5.15 -6.94 12.42
C VAL A 148 4.35 -5.93 11.61
N CYS A 149 4.54 -5.90 10.29
CA CYS A 149 3.66 -5.24 9.34
C CYS A 149 2.94 -6.30 8.49
N ILE A 150 1.66 -6.08 8.23
CA ILE A 150 0.89 -6.86 7.27
C ILE A 150 0.20 -5.89 6.32
N GLY A 151 0.13 -6.25 5.05
CA GLY A 151 -0.94 -5.78 4.19
C GLY A 151 -1.51 -6.93 3.37
N THR A 152 -2.70 -6.73 2.85
CA THR A 152 -3.39 -7.66 1.96
C THR A 152 -3.70 -7.00 0.63
N ARG A 153 -3.91 -7.82 -0.40
CA ARG A 153 -4.28 -7.37 -1.73
C ARG A 153 -5.16 -8.36 -2.46
N LEU A 154 -6.12 -7.82 -3.19
CA LEU A 154 -6.88 -8.44 -4.25
C LEU A 154 -6.00 -9.26 -5.19
N SER A 155 -6.22 -10.57 -5.24
CA SER A 155 -5.58 -11.49 -6.17
C SER A 155 -6.56 -12.56 -6.69
N GLY A 156 -6.23 -13.11 -7.85
CA GLY A 156 -6.84 -14.34 -8.34
C GLY A 156 -8.22 -14.22 -9.00
N PRO A 157 -8.67 -15.31 -9.65
CA PRO A 157 -9.94 -15.35 -10.35
C PRO A 157 -11.11 -15.51 -9.40
N GLU A 158 -12.23 -14.91 -9.80
CA GLU A 158 -13.54 -15.06 -9.20
C GLU A 158 -14.01 -16.53 -9.33
N ARG A 159 -13.82 -17.30 -8.26
CA ARG A 159 -14.48 -18.60 -8.07
C ARG A 159 -15.73 -18.35 -7.24
N PRO A 160 -16.88 -19.01 -7.51
CA PRO A 160 -18.16 -18.70 -6.87
C PRO A 160 -18.00 -18.69 -5.35
N SER A 161 -18.07 -17.50 -4.77
CA SER A 161 -17.73 -17.29 -3.37
C SER A 161 -18.77 -17.96 -2.49
N ALA A 162 -18.30 -18.65 -1.46
CA ALA A 162 -19.15 -19.00 -0.34
C ALA A 162 -19.72 -17.73 0.32
N PRO A 163 -20.87 -17.82 1.00
CA PRO A 163 -21.45 -16.68 1.72
C PRO A 163 -20.47 -16.10 2.76
N GLU A 164 -20.75 -14.86 3.16
CA GLU A 164 -20.21 -14.12 4.32
C GLU A 164 -19.22 -14.89 5.21
N ARG A 165 -17.94 -14.50 5.13
CA ARG A 165 -16.80 -15.17 5.78
C ARG A 165 -15.77 -14.14 6.27
N LEU A 166 -14.65 -14.62 6.78
CA LEU A 166 -13.50 -13.76 7.09
C LEU A 166 -12.80 -13.43 5.77
N TYR A 167 -12.90 -12.17 5.34
CA TYR A 167 -12.30 -11.71 4.09
C TYR A 167 -11.03 -10.87 4.31
N TRP A 168 -11.11 -9.85 5.17
CA TRP A 168 -9.97 -9.00 5.57
C TRP A 168 -9.71 -8.99 7.07
N ALA A 169 -10.56 -9.68 7.85
CA ALA A 169 -10.31 -9.89 9.27
C ALA A 169 -8.92 -10.51 9.49
N TRP A 170 -8.40 -11.26 8.52
CA TRP A 170 -7.04 -11.78 8.45
C TRP A 170 -5.93 -10.78 8.79
N THR A 171 -5.98 -9.55 8.26
CA THR A 171 -4.94 -8.55 8.50
C THR A 171 -4.93 -8.15 9.98
N SER A 172 -6.08 -7.73 10.51
CA SER A 172 -6.23 -7.37 11.92
C SER A 172 -5.89 -8.54 12.84
N LEU A 173 -6.43 -9.74 12.56
CA LEU A 173 -6.19 -10.94 13.37
C LEU A 173 -4.73 -11.41 13.33
N GLY A 174 -4.06 -11.28 12.19
CA GLY A 174 -2.63 -11.59 12.04
C GLY A 174 -1.75 -10.63 12.82
N LEU A 175 -2.10 -9.34 12.85
CA LEU A 175 -1.40 -8.31 13.63
C LEU A 175 -1.69 -8.42 15.14
N GLU A 176 -2.95 -8.61 15.53
CA GLU A 176 -3.37 -8.76 16.92
C GLU A 176 -2.77 -10.00 17.61
N ARG A 177 -2.42 -11.04 16.84
CA ARG A 177 -2.09 -12.38 17.38
C ARG A 177 -0.72 -12.92 16.96
N GLY A 178 0.03 -12.18 16.14
CA GLY A 178 1.33 -12.58 15.61
C GLY A 178 2.49 -11.77 16.19
N ASP A 179 3.50 -12.46 16.73
CA ASP A 179 4.70 -11.88 17.36
C ASP A 179 5.87 -11.66 16.39
N ASN A 180 5.79 -12.24 15.19
CA ASN A 180 6.73 -12.10 14.07
C ASN A 180 5.98 -12.42 12.75
N ALA A 181 6.63 -12.21 11.60
CA ALA A 181 5.99 -12.39 10.29
C ALA A 181 5.52 -13.83 10.05
N TRP A 182 6.26 -14.83 10.55
CA TRP A 182 5.87 -16.24 10.47
C TRP A 182 4.72 -16.60 11.43
N GLY A 183 4.70 -16.02 12.63
CA GLY A 183 3.60 -16.14 13.60
C GLY A 183 2.30 -15.59 13.02
N ALA A 184 2.34 -14.38 12.47
CA ALA A 184 1.22 -13.76 11.77
C ALA A 184 0.74 -14.58 10.55
N LEU A 185 1.68 -15.15 9.77
CA LEU A 185 1.35 -16.03 8.65
C LEU A 185 0.60 -17.27 9.13
N THR A 186 1.10 -17.90 10.19
CA THR A 186 0.50 -19.10 10.80
C THR A 186 -0.90 -18.82 11.36
N VAL A 187 -1.13 -17.63 11.94
CA VAL A 187 -2.47 -17.20 12.37
C VAL A 187 -3.41 -17.09 11.18
N ILE A 188 -3.00 -16.38 10.11
CA ILE A 188 -3.83 -16.19 8.91
C ILE A 188 -4.16 -17.53 8.26
N THR A 189 -3.18 -18.42 8.06
CA THR A 189 -3.40 -19.71 7.40
C THR A 189 -4.27 -20.65 8.24
N SER A 190 -4.05 -20.73 9.56
CA SER A 190 -4.86 -21.57 10.46
C SER A 190 -6.34 -21.14 10.45
N LEU A 191 -6.62 -19.83 10.51
CA LEU A 191 -7.98 -19.33 10.49
C LEU A 191 -8.61 -19.43 9.08
N LEU A 192 -7.82 -19.27 8.02
CA LEU A 192 -8.24 -19.51 6.63
C LEU A 192 -8.65 -20.98 6.41
N GLU A 193 -7.88 -21.92 6.96
CA GLU A 193 -8.19 -23.35 6.92
C GLU A 193 -9.46 -23.66 7.70
N GLN A 194 -9.70 -23.00 8.84
CA GLN A 194 -10.91 -23.19 9.66
C GLN A 194 -12.17 -22.55 9.07
N HIS A 195 -12.15 -21.25 8.74
CA HIS A 195 -13.33 -20.48 8.35
C HIS A 195 -13.46 -20.29 6.83
N GLY A 196 -12.34 -20.26 6.10
CA GLY A 196 -12.27 -19.95 4.68
C GLY A 196 -12.50 -18.46 4.39
N GLN A 197 -12.11 -18.02 3.20
CA GLN A 197 -12.36 -16.67 2.70
C GLN A 197 -13.65 -16.55 1.88
N GLY A 198 -14.19 -15.33 1.79
CA GLY A 198 -15.45 -15.00 1.09
C GLY A 198 -16.22 -13.86 1.77
N GLY A 199 -17.19 -13.28 1.07
CA GLY A 199 -17.94 -12.08 1.49
C GLY A 199 -17.79 -10.92 0.48
N PRO A 200 -18.68 -9.92 0.52
CA PRO A 200 -18.56 -8.71 -0.29
C PRO A 200 -17.25 -7.97 -0.03
N CYS A 201 -16.73 -7.27 -1.04
CA CYS A 201 -15.54 -6.43 -0.90
C CYS A 201 -15.74 -4.94 -1.23
N ARG A 202 -16.98 -4.45 -1.07
CA ARG A 202 -17.39 -3.05 -1.17
C ARG A 202 -18.62 -2.82 -0.29
N GLU A 203 -18.88 -1.56 0.07
CA GLU A 203 -20.14 -1.14 0.71
C GLU A 203 -21.28 -1.00 -0.33
N ASP A 204 -21.52 -2.05 -1.12
CA ASP A 204 -22.49 -2.07 -2.23
C ASP A 204 -23.36 -3.34 -2.22
N PRO A 205 -24.65 -3.27 -2.61
CA PRO A 205 -25.50 -4.44 -2.79
C PRO A 205 -25.03 -5.45 -3.85
N GLU A 206 -24.30 -5.04 -4.89
CA GLU A 206 -23.79 -5.93 -5.93
C GLU A 206 -22.60 -6.76 -5.40
N PRO A 207 -22.71 -8.10 -5.34
CA PRO A 207 -21.69 -8.93 -4.72
C PRO A 207 -20.41 -8.97 -5.56
N PHE A 208 -19.39 -8.23 -5.11
CA PHE A 208 -18.02 -8.34 -5.60
C PHE A 208 -17.18 -9.13 -4.59
N SER A 209 -16.32 -10.05 -5.06
CA SER A 209 -15.42 -10.84 -4.18
C SER A 209 -14.20 -11.39 -4.94
N TYR A 210 -13.11 -11.66 -4.22
CA TYR A 210 -11.81 -12.14 -4.71
C TYR A 210 -11.06 -12.93 -3.62
N HIS A 211 -9.84 -13.41 -3.91
CA HIS A 211 -8.96 -14.03 -2.91
C HIS A 211 -7.78 -13.12 -2.55
N ASN A 212 -7.19 -13.33 -1.37
CA ASN A 212 -6.16 -12.43 -0.85
C ASN A 212 -4.73 -12.93 -1.11
N THR A 213 -3.86 -12.01 -1.51
CA THR A 213 -2.39 -12.12 -1.36
C THR A 213 -1.97 -11.20 -0.23
N PHE A 214 -1.24 -11.73 0.75
CA PHE A 214 -0.68 -10.96 1.85
C PHE A 214 0.81 -10.73 1.65
N LEU A 215 1.27 -9.58 2.12
CA LEU A 215 2.65 -9.40 2.53
C LEU A 215 2.68 -9.37 4.06
N LEU A 216 3.54 -10.16 4.66
CA LEU A 216 3.81 -10.14 6.10
C LEU A 216 5.30 -9.89 6.31
N VAL A 217 5.65 -9.03 7.26
CA VAL A 217 7.01 -8.53 7.39
C VAL A 217 7.37 -8.25 8.83
N ASP A 218 8.61 -8.52 9.22
CA ASP A 218 9.20 -8.06 10.47
C ASP A 218 10.62 -7.49 10.26
N ARG A 219 11.35 -7.26 11.36
CA ARG A 219 12.73 -6.72 11.35
C ARG A 219 13.77 -7.66 10.70
N ASN A 220 13.45 -8.95 10.53
CA ASN A 220 14.36 -10.01 10.09
C ASN A 220 13.99 -10.58 8.72
N GLU A 221 12.70 -10.76 8.45
CA GLU A 221 12.20 -11.48 7.29
C GLU A 221 10.87 -10.93 6.76
N ALA A 222 10.58 -11.25 5.50
CA ALA A 222 9.28 -11.01 4.88
C ALA A 222 8.76 -12.28 4.21
N TRP A 223 7.45 -12.33 4.05
CA TRP A 223 6.71 -13.40 3.42
C TRP A 223 5.65 -12.84 2.50
N VAL A 224 5.59 -13.37 1.27
CA VAL A 224 4.40 -13.25 0.44
C VAL A 224 3.58 -14.52 0.65
N LEU A 225 2.29 -14.39 0.95
CA LEU A 225 1.34 -15.48 1.14
C LEU A 225 0.23 -15.32 0.10
N GLU A 226 0.07 -16.27 -0.82
CA GLU A 226 -0.96 -16.25 -1.86
C GLU A 226 -1.99 -17.35 -1.59
N THR A 227 -3.28 -17.03 -1.72
CA THR A 227 -4.37 -17.91 -1.27
C THR A 227 -5.37 -18.24 -2.39
N ALA A 228 -5.95 -19.44 -2.32
CA ALA A 228 -6.95 -19.95 -3.25
C ALA A 228 -8.01 -20.77 -2.51
N GLY A 229 -9.10 -20.11 -2.08
CA GLY A 229 -10.11 -20.74 -1.22
C GLY A 229 -9.54 -21.00 0.18
N ARG A 230 -9.38 -22.26 0.58
CA ARG A 230 -8.66 -22.64 1.82
C ARG A 230 -7.17 -22.94 1.59
N LEU A 231 -6.78 -23.18 0.33
CA LEU A 231 -5.41 -23.52 -0.03
C LEU A 231 -4.54 -22.26 -0.04
N TRP A 232 -3.25 -22.42 0.20
CA TRP A 232 -2.30 -21.33 0.21
C TRP A 232 -0.87 -21.81 -0.13
N VAL A 233 -0.04 -20.88 -0.60
CA VAL A 233 1.41 -21.02 -0.72
C VAL A 233 2.08 -19.76 -0.18
N ALA A 234 3.27 -19.89 0.40
CA ALA A 234 4.03 -18.75 0.88
C ALA A 234 5.50 -18.81 0.46
N GLN A 235 6.07 -17.65 0.12
CA GLN A 235 7.46 -17.47 -0.28
C GLN A 235 8.17 -16.56 0.73
N LYS A 236 9.32 -17.01 1.25
CA LYS A 236 10.15 -16.27 2.19
C LYS A 236 11.17 -15.38 1.47
N PHE A 237 11.40 -14.20 2.03
CA PHE A 237 12.40 -13.22 1.59
C PHE A 237 13.19 -12.70 2.80
N THR A 238 14.50 -12.53 2.63
CA THR A 238 15.40 -11.96 3.66
C THR A 238 16.29 -10.83 3.15
N GLU A 239 16.33 -10.63 1.83
CA GLU A 239 17.17 -9.66 1.12
C GLU A 239 16.55 -9.30 -0.25
N GLY A 240 17.06 -8.21 -0.84
CA GLY A 240 16.56 -7.65 -2.09
C GLY A 240 15.21 -6.94 -1.96
N VAL A 241 14.63 -6.61 -3.12
CA VAL A 241 13.30 -6.01 -3.27
C VAL A 241 12.34 -6.98 -3.94
N LYS A 242 11.08 -6.97 -3.52
CA LYS A 242 9.97 -7.72 -4.16
C LYS A 242 8.84 -6.75 -4.46
N ASN A 243 8.27 -6.84 -5.67
CA ASN A 243 6.95 -6.33 -5.95
C ASN A 243 5.95 -7.49 -5.87
N ILE A 244 4.70 -7.18 -5.57
CA ILE A 244 3.55 -8.11 -5.67
C ILE A 244 2.45 -7.40 -6.45
N SER A 245 1.49 -8.12 -7.05
CA SER A 245 0.41 -7.48 -7.80
C SER A 245 -0.92 -8.24 -7.74
N ASN A 246 -1.95 -7.83 -8.49
CA ASN A 246 -3.29 -8.46 -8.52
C ASN A 246 -3.34 -9.71 -9.39
N GLN A 247 -2.31 -10.52 -9.22
CA GLN A 247 -2.09 -11.78 -9.89
C GLN A 247 -1.30 -12.65 -8.92
N LEU A 248 -1.38 -13.94 -9.12
CA LEU A 248 -0.52 -14.87 -8.40
C LEU A 248 0.90 -14.72 -8.97
N THR A 249 1.89 -14.69 -8.09
CA THR A 249 3.31 -14.41 -8.40
C THR A 249 4.26 -15.46 -7.85
N ILE A 250 3.80 -16.32 -6.92
CA ILE A 250 4.63 -17.41 -6.39
C ILE A 250 4.63 -18.55 -7.41
N GLY A 251 5.80 -18.82 -7.98
CA GLY A 251 6.00 -19.88 -8.95
C GLY A 251 6.19 -21.26 -8.29
N ALA A 252 7.35 -21.86 -8.54
CA ALA A 252 7.79 -23.11 -7.94
C ALA A 252 8.63 -22.90 -6.67
N GLU A 253 9.16 -21.68 -6.50
CA GLU A 253 10.01 -21.22 -5.42
C GLU A 253 9.27 -20.97 -4.08
N GLY A 254 8.12 -21.62 -3.90
CA GLY A 254 7.37 -21.63 -2.63
C GLY A 254 8.21 -22.19 -1.49
N SER A 255 8.19 -21.49 -0.35
CA SER A 255 8.93 -21.84 0.87
C SER A 255 8.08 -22.64 1.87
N ALA A 256 6.75 -22.46 1.83
CA ALA A 256 5.77 -23.24 2.57
C ALA A 256 4.47 -23.36 1.75
N GLU A 257 3.69 -24.41 1.96
CA GLU A 257 2.42 -24.65 1.25
C GLU A 257 1.40 -25.39 2.13
N HIS A 258 0.11 -25.20 1.83
CA HIS A 258 -0.98 -25.97 2.45
C HIS A 258 -0.78 -27.47 2.17
N PRO A 259 -0.92 -28.38 3.16
CA PRO A 259 -0.60 -29.81 2.99
C PRO A 259 -1.35 -30.52 1.86
N GLU A 260 -2.58 -30.09 1.57
CA GLU A 260 -3.42 -30.64 0.49
C GLU A 260 -3.33 -29.87 -0.85
N LEU A 261 -2.45 -28.86 -0.96
CA LEU A 261 -2.38 -27.98 -2.14
C LEU A 261 -2.22 -28.76 -3.45
N ARG A 262 -1.24 -29.67 -3.47
CA ARG A 262 -0.90 -30.49 -4.64
C ARG A 262 -1.93 -31.58 -4.92
N SER A 263 -2.42 -32.26 -3.89
CA SER A 263 -3.41 -33.34 -4.04
C SER A 263 -4.76 -32.81 -4.52
N VAL A 264 -5.19 -31.63 -4.06
CA VAL A 264 -6.39 -30.96 -4.60
C VAL A 264 -6.16 -30.49 -6.03
N ALA A 265 -5.01 -29.90 -6.36
CA ALA A 265 -4.70 -29.50 -7.74
C ALA A 265 -4.73 -30.68 -8.73
N GLN A 266 -4.18 -31.85 -8.33
CA GLN A 266 -4.27 -33.08 -9.11
C GLN A 266 -5.71 -33.61 -9.22
N ALA A 267 -6.44 -33.69 -8.10
CA ALA A 267 -7.82 -34.20 -8.08
C ALA A 267 -8.80 -33.33 -8.91
N GLN A 268 -8.49 -32.04 -9.09
CA GLN A 268 -9.24 -31.10 -9.93
C GLN A 268 -8.73 -31.04 -11.38
N GLY A 269 -7.65 -31.75 -11.72
CA GLY A 269 -7.04 -31.73 -13.05
C GLY A 269 -6.32 -30.43 -13.43
N TRP A 270 -6.01 -29.56 -12.46
CA TRP A 270 -5.25 -28.32 -12.68
C TRP A 270 -3.74 -28.56 -12.78
N TRP A 271 -3.27 -29.70 -12.27
CA TRP A 271 -1.90 -30.19 -12.43
C TRP A 271 -1.95 -31.70 -12.70
N ASP A 272 -1.16 -32.19 -13.66
CA ASP A 272 -1.10 -33.61 -14.02
C ASP A 272 -0.30 -34.45 -13.02
N GLY A 273 0.46 -33.80 -12.13
CA GLY A 273 1.33 -34.44 -11.16
C GLY A 273 2.77 -34.66 -11.65
N GLU A 274 3.07 -34.27 -12.88
CA GLU A 274 4.38 -34.37 -13.49
C GLU A 274 5.09 -33.00 -13.52
N GLY A 275 6.42 -33.02 -13.56
CA GLY A 275 7.23 -31.81 -13.57
C GLY A 275 7.21 -31.01 -12.26
N GLU A 276 7.52 -29.72 -12.37
CA GLU A 276 7.65 -28.80 -11.23
C GLU A 276 6.32 -28.08 -10.96
N PHE A 277 5.84 -28.14 -9.71
CA PHE A 277 4.58 -27.51 -9.31
C PHE A 277 4.72 -25.99 -9.21
N ASN A 278 4.08 -25.25 -10.12
CA ASN A 278 4.09 -23.79 -10.14
C ASN A 278 2.72 -23.24 -9.73
N PHE A 279 2.61 -22.66 -8.54
CA PHE A 279 1.32 -22.22 -7.99
C PHE A 279 0.64 -21.15 -8.85
N SER A 280 1.38 -20.12 -9.26
CA SER A 280 0.86 -19.03 -10.08
C SER A 280 0.28 -19.51 -11.42
N GLN A 281 0.87 -20.54 -12.04
CA GLN A 281 0.38 -21.13 -13.29
C GLN A 281 -0.85 -22.02 -13.05
N VAL A 282 -0.80 -22.88 -12.02
CA VAL A 282 -1.88 -23.85 -11.71
C VAL A 282 -3.17 -23.16 -11.23
N PHE A 283 -3.07 -22.02 -10.54
CA PHE A 283 -4.23 -21.33 -9.95
C PHE A 283 -4.69 -20.07 -10.70
N SER A 284 -3.94 -19.60 -11.70
CA SER A 284 -4.40 -18.53 -12.60
C SER A 284 -5.51 -19.03 -13.53
N PRO A 285 -6.46 -18.16 -13.94
CA PRO A 285 -7.46 -18.51 -14.94
C PRO A 285 -6.82 -18.64 -16.33
N GLU A 286 -7.26 -19.62 -17.13
CA GLU A 286 -6.82 -19.81 -18.53
C GLU A 286 -7.11 -18.58 -19.39
N ASN A 287 -8.25 -17.92 -19.16
CA ASN A 287 -8.67 -16.69 -19.82
C ASN A 287 -8.67 -15.55 -18.80
N PRO A 288 -7.51 -14.92 -18.52
CA PRO A 288 -7.43 -13.85 -17.53
C PRO A 288 -8.20 -12.61 -18.00
N PRO A 289 -9.06 -12.01 -17.15
CA PRO A 289 -9.73 -10.74 -17.47
C PRO A 289 -8.70 -9.62 -17.63
N ALA A 290 -9.03 -8.58 -18.42
CA ALA A 290 -8.12 -7.48 -18.75
C ALA A 290 -7.44 -6.81 -17.54
N ARG A 291 -8.08 -6.83 -16.36
CA ARG A 291 -7.51 -6.35 -15.08
C ARG A 291 -6.17 -7.00 -14.74
N MET A 292 -5.99 -8.27 -15.11
CA MET A 292 -4.73 -8.99 -14.86
C MET A 292 -3.61 -8.53 -15.80
N GLU A 293 -3.90 -7.95 -16.98
CA GLU A 293 -2.86 -7.40 -17.85
C GLU A 293 -2.36 -6.04 -17.32
N LEU A 294 -3.27 -5.19 -16.83
CA LEU A 294 -2.89 -3.99 -16.08
C LEU A 294 -2.10 -4.37 -14.81
N ALA A 295 -2.52 -5.41 -14.09
CA ALA A 295 -1.76 -5.94 -12.95
C ALA A 295 -0.34 -6.38 -13.33
N LYS A 296 -0.11 -6.99 -14.51
CA LYS A 296 1.24 -7.29 -15.03
C LYS A 296 2.05 -6.04 -15.36
N GLN A 297 1.42 -5.03 -15.95
CA GLN A 297 2.08 -3.77 -16.28
C GLN A 297 2.58 -3.08 -15.00
N ARG A 298 1.71 -2.94 -13.98
CA ARG A 298 2.10 -2.37 -12.70
C ARG A 298 3.09 -3.24 -11.92
N TYR A 299 2.94 -4.57 -12.00
CA TYR A 299 3.91 -5.51 -11.44
C TYR A 299 5.31 -5.24 -12.00
N ARG A 300 5.41 -5.07 -13.32
CA ARG A 300 6.65 -4.76 -14.03
C ARG A 300 7.16 -3.37 -13.66
N GLY A 301 6.36 -2.32 -13.79
CA GLY A 301 6.75 -0.94 -13.50
C GLY A 301 7.24 -0.77 -12.05
N GLY A 302 6.50 -1.30 -11.07
CA GLY A 302 6.95 -1.32 -9.69
C GLY A 302 8.21 -2.16 -9.45
N THR A 303 8.37 -3.30 -10.15
CA THR A 303 9.63 -4.07 -10.08
C THR A 303 10.80 -3.27 -10.63
N GLU A 304 10.63 -2.59 -11.77
CA GLU A 304 11.67 -1.78 -12.41
C GLU A 304 12.04 -0.55 -11.56
N LEU A 305 11.06 0.12 -10.94
CA LEU A 305 11.29 1.24 -10.00
C LEU A 305 11.99 0.76 -8.72
N LEU A 306 11.58 -0.37 -8.15
CA LEU A 306 12.25 -0.95 -6.98
C LEU A 306 13.71 -1.34 -7.28
N GLN A 307 13.96 -1.97 -8.42
CA GLN A 307 15.30 -2.41 -8.82
C GLN A 307 16.27 -1.26 -9.06
N GLN A 308 15.80 -0.08 -9.48
CA GLN A 308 16.63 1.12 -9.60
C GLN A 308 17.20 1.59 -8.25
N HIS A 309 16.56 1.22 -7.15
CA HIS A 309 16.92 1.65 -5.80
C HIS A 309 17.39 0.50 -4.87
N ASP A 310 17.50 -0.73 -5.36
CA ASP A 310 17.88 -1.89 -4.54
C ASP A 310 19.21 -1.66 -3.79
N GLY A 311 19.26 -2.10 -2.53
CA GLY A 311 20.35 -1.81 -1.59
C GLY A 311 20.48 -0.35 -1.14
N SER A 312 19.68 0.60 -1.65
CA SER A 312 19.73 2.03 -1.33
C SER A 312 18.38 2.66 -0.98
N VAL A 313 17.35 1.83 -0.84
CA VAL A 313 15.97 2.24 -0.58
C VAL A 313 15.85 3.04 0.72
N THR A 314 15.23 4.22 0.64
CA THR A 314 14.86 5.08 1.79
C THR A 314 13.35 5.15 1.98
N ALA A 315 12.87 5.67 3.12
CA ALA A 315 11.48 6.04 3.39
C ALA A 315 10.89 7.02 2.34
N GLU A 316 11.68 7.99 1.88
CA GLU A 316 11.29 8.94 0.84
C GLU A 316 11.13 8.26 -0.55
N VAL A 317 12.13 7.45 -0.96
CA VAL A 317 12.20 6.86 -2.32
C VAL A 317 10.90 6.15 -2.68
N MET A 318 10.38 5.28 -1.81
CA MET A 318 9.16 4.55 -2.15
C MET A 318 7.86 5.25 -1.72
N MET A 319 7.92 6.44 -1.10
CA MET A 319 6.79 7.38 -1.13
C MET A 319 6.68 7.96 -2.53
N SER A 320 7.81 8.21 -3.21
CA SER A 320 7.79 8.52 -4.66
C SER A 320 7.22 7.38 -5.49
N ILE A 321 7.63 6.12 -5.24
CA ILE A 321 7.11 4.95 -5.98
C ILE A 321 5.60 4.76 -5.75
N LEU A 322 5.10 4.95 -4.53
CA LEU A 322 3.66 4.90 -4.23
C LEU A 322 2.83 5.97 -4.94
N ARG A 323 3.47 7.07 -5.32
CA ARG A 323 2.86 8.21 -6.00
C ARG A 323 3.00 8.16 -7.52
N ASP A 324 3.62 7.10 -8.04
CA ASP A 324 3.93 6.98 -9.46
C ASP A 324 2.71 6.51 -10.25
N LYS A 325 1.97 7.48 -10.79
CA LYS A 325 0.87 7.26 -11.76
C LYS A 325 1.34 6.64 -13.09
N PRO A 326 2.51 6.97 -13.69
CA PRO A 326 2.94 6.40 -14.97
C PRO A 326 3.17 4.88 -14.98
N SER A 327 3.71 4.30 -13.91
CA SER A 327 3.78 2.84 -13.71
C SER A 327 2.45 2.23 -13.25
N GLY A 328 1.45 3.08 -13.02
CA GLY A 328 0.14 2.75 -12.49
C GLY A 328 0.19 2.28 -11.04
N ILE A 329 1.15 2.68 -10.22
CA ILE A 329 1.22 2.27 -8.80
C ILE A 329 0.30 3.12 -7.94
N CYS A 330 0.20 4.41 -8.27
CA CYS A 330 -0.85 5.30 -7.82
C CYS A 330 -1.93 5.35 -8.90
N MET A 331 -3.20 5.29 -8.53
CA MET A 331 -4.29 5.35 -9.52
C MET A 331 -5.30 6.44 -9.19
N ASP A 332 -5.67 7.11 -10.27
CA ASP A 332 -6.71 8.12 -10.43
C ASP A 332 -7.56 7.86 -11.67
N SER A 333 -7.28 6.75 -12.39
CA SER A 333 -7.96 6.36 -13.62
C SER A 333 -8.89 5.18 -13.38
N GLY A 334 -10.19 5.49 -13.36
CA GLY A 334 -11.22 4.57 -13.83
C GLY A 334 -12.54 4.53 -13.06
N GLY A 335 -12.94 5.66 -12.49
CA GLY A 335 -13.91 5.69 -11.38
C GLY A 335 -13.33 5.09 -10.10
N PHE A 336 -12.01 4.91 -10.07
CA PHE A 336 -11.29 3.92 -9.30
C PHE A 336 -9.96 4.60 -8.90
N CYS A 337 -9.72 4.69 -7.60
CA CYS A 337 -8.72 5.56 -7.00
C CYS A 337 -7.96 4.83 -5.90
N THR A 338 -6.67 5.15 -5.76
CA THR A 338 -5.87 4.81 -4.57
C THR A 338 -6.52 5.43 -3.33
N THR A 339 -6.94 4.61 -2.36
CA THR A 339 -7.65 5.11 -1.18
C THR A 339 -6.74 5.46 -0.01
N GLY A 340 -5.51 4.95 0.01
CA GLY A 340 -4.58 5.08 1.11
C GLY A 340 -3.27 4.32 0.87
N SER A 341 -2.26 4.56 1.71
CA SER A 341 -0.89 4.09 1.47
C SER A 341 -0.10 4.00 2.77
N MET A 342 0.75 2.97 2.92
CA MET A 342 1.55 2.75 4.14
C MET A 342 3.02 2.52 3.85
N VAL A 343 3.86 3.16 4.66
CA VAL A 343 5.31 3.00 4.68
C VAL A 343 5.72 2.56 6.10
N SER A 344 6.74 1.71 6.25
CA SER A 344 7.17 1.23 7.58
C SER A 344 8.67 0.98 7.66
N VAL A 345 9.39 1.86 8.35
CA VAL A 345 10.80 1.66 8.68
C VAL A 345 10.87 0.69 9.86
N LEU A 346 11.49 -0.48 9.65
CA LEU A 346 11.69 -1.51 10.66
C LEU A 346 13.21 -1.67 10.93
N PRO A 347 13.78 -0.93 11.90
CA PRO A 347 15.19 -1.06 12.22
C PRO A 347 15.54 -2.49 12.66
N ARG A 348 16.70 -3.00 12.23
CA ARG A 348 17.18 -4.31 12.72
C ARG A 348 17.61 -4.30 14.18
N ASP A 349 17.95 -3.13 14.71
CA ASP A 349 18.18 -2.95 16.14
C ASP A 349 16.84 -2.81 16.86
N SER A 350 16.52 -3.76 17.73
CA SER A 350 15.27 -3.78 18.50
C SER A 350 15.18 -2.69 19.58
N SER A 351 16.27 -1.97 19.87
CA SER A 351 16.23 -0.78 20.74
C SER A 351 15.69 0.47 20.03
N LEU A 352 15.65 0.46 18.68
CA LEU A 352 15.07 1.54 17.89
C LEU A 352 13.59 1.25 17.58
N PRO A 353 12.71 2.27 17.64
CA PRO A 353 11.29 2.10 17.34
C PRO A 353 11.06 1.71 15.87
N CYS A 354 9.99 0.95 15.61
CA CYS A 354 9.42 0.87 14.27
C CYS A 354 8.65 2.16 13.98
N ILE A 355 8.76 2.66 12.75
CA ILE A 355 8.13 3.92 12.34
C ILE A 355 7.24 3.63 11.14
N HIS A 356 5.95 3.80 11.35
CA HIS A 356 4.90 3.61 10.37
C HIS A 356 4.48 4.96 9.83
N PHE A 357 3.88 4.99 8.66
CA PHE A 357 3.64 6.20 7.90
C PHE A 357 2.41 5.92 7.05
N PHE A 358 1.32 6.66 7.22
CA PHE A 358 0.05 6.38 6.57
C PHE A 358 -0.44 7.59 5.77
N THR A 359 -1.19 7.38 4.70
CA THR A 359 -2.07 8.42 4.15
C THR A 359 -3.50 8.09 4.55
N ALA A 360 -4.16 9.01 5.24
CA ALA A 360 -5.57 8.88 5.66
C ALA A 360 -6.52 9.60 4.68
N THR A 361 -6.05 9.83 3.46
CA THR A 361 -6.74 10.50 2.35
C THR A 361 -6.37 9.81 1.04
N PRO A 362 -7.28 9.78 0.05
CA PRO A 362 -7.06 9.14 -1.24
C PRO A 362 -6.11 9.94 -2.14
N ASP A 363 -5.56 9.27 -3.14
CA ASP A 363 -4.58 9.75 -4.11
C ASP A 363 -3.39 10.48 -3.43
N PRO A 364 -2.26 9.81 -3.16
CA PRO A 364 -1.09 10.44 -2.56
C PRO A 364 -0.24 11.25 -3.54
N SER A 365 -0.58 11.33 -4.84
CA SER A 365 0.36 11.56 -5.95
C SER A 365 1.21 12.84 -5.94
N ARG A 366 2.23 12.85 -6.81
CA ARG A 366 3.16 13.98 -6.98
C ARG A 366 2.70 14.91 -8.11
N TYR A 367 2.93 16.20 -7.93
CA TYR A 367 2.91 17.17 -9.02
C TYR A 367 4.05 16.89 -10.01
N PHE A 368 3.72 16.73 -11.30
CA PHE A 368 4.70 16.66 -12.37
C PHE A 368 4.68 17.95 -13.19
N LEU A 369 5.44 18.95 -12.73
CA LEU A 369 5.58 20.23 -13.42
C LEU A 369 6.43 20.05 -14.69
N SER A 370 5.81 19.70 -15.81
CA SER A 370 6.49 19.80 -17.11
C SER A 370 6.74 21.30 -17.41
N LEU A 371 8.02 21.67 -17.52
CA LEU A 371 8.45 23.06 -17.71
C LEU A 371 7.74 23.73 -18.91
N PRO A 372 7.34 25.00 -18.79
CA PRO A 372 6.62 25.69 -19.86
C PRO A 372 7.57 26.04 -21.01
N PHE A 373 7.69 25.14 -21.99
CA PHE A 373 8.38 25.44 -23.24
C PHE A 373 7.59 24.96 -24.46
N PHE A 374 6.70 25.84 -24.93
CA PHE A 374 6.28 25.98 -26.32
C PHE A 374 6.16 24.69 -27.15
N LEU A 375 5.01 24.01 -27.06
CA LEU A 375 4.36 23.40 -28.22
C LEU A 375 2.90 23.09 -27.94
N SER A 376 2.02 23.77 -28.68
CA SER A 376 0.62 23.38 -28.82
C SER A 376 0.51 21.96 -29.38
N CYS A 377 -0.51 21.22 -28.94
CA CYS A 377 -0.89 19.87 -29.40
C CYS A 377 -0.13 18.70 -28.77
N LEU A 378 -0.39 18.45 -27.48
CA LEU A 378 -0.81 17.12 -26.99
C LEU A 378 -1.59 17.31 -25.68
N SER A 379 -2.90 17.04 -25.72
CA SER A 379 -3.77 17.03 -24.54
C SER A 379 -3.60 15.71 -23.81
N LEU A 380 -2.53 15.55 -23.03
CA LEU A 380 -2.49 14.54 -21.98
C LEU A 380 -3.30 15.09 -20.80
N TYR A 381 -4.32 14.34 -20.41
CA TYR A 381 -5.22 14.69 -19.33
C TYR A 381 -4.54 14.26 -18.01
N GLU A 382 -3.59 15.07 -17.56
CA GLU A 382 -2.86 14.83 -16.31
C GLU A 382 -3.62 15.48 -15.16
N SER A 383 -4.01 14.67 -14.17
CA SER A 383 -4.75 15.11 -13.00
C SER A 383 -3.94 16.13 -12.18
N PRO A 384 -4.58 17.15 -11.57
CA PRO A 384 -3.90 18.07 -10.66
C PRO A 384 -3.27 17.31 -9.48
N PRO A 385 -2.22 17.86 -8.85
CA PRO A 385 -1.59 17.22 -7.71
C PRO A 385 -2.55 17.18 -6.54
N THR A 386 -2.45 16.14 -5.72
CA THR A 386 -3.32 15.97 -4.57
C THR A 386 -2.61 16.35 -3.28
N PRO A 387 -3.27 17.11 -2.39
CA PRO A 387 -2.69 17.54 -1.14
C PRO A 387 -2.89 16.42 -0.12
N THR A 388 -2.03 15.41 -0.12
CA THR A 388 -2.09 14.27 0.83
C THR A 388 -0.74 14.12 1.52
N LEU A 389 -0.69 14.30 2.84
CA LEU A 389 0.51 14.14 3.68
C LEU A 389 0.71 12.67 4.08
N THR A 390 1.96 12.24 4.27
CA THR A 390 2.22 10.94 4.90
C THR A 390 2.44 11.12 6.40
N LEU A 391 1.48 10.64 7.18
CA LEU A 391 1.35 10.80 8.61
C LEU A 391 2.21 9.75 9.36
N PRO A 392 3.30 10.15 10.04
CA PRO A 392 4.14 9.25 10.81
C PRO A 392 3.44 8.76 12.09
N PHE A 393 3.59 7.47 12.41
CA PHE A 393 3.07 6.84 13.62
C PHE A 393 4.15 5.96 14.27
N VAL A 394 4.29 6.08 15.59
CA VAL A 394 5.15 5.22 16.40
C VAL A 394 4.35 4.72 17.60
N PHE A 395 4.51 3.44 17.93
CA PHE A 395 3.96 2.88 19.16
C PHE A 395 4.65 3.47 20.38
N SER A 396 3.89 4.10 21.27
CA SER A 396 4.37 4.63 22.54
C SER A 396 3.39 4.33 23.68
N ASP A 397 3.85 4.43 24.93
CA ASP A 397 3.04 4.19 26.12
C ASP A 397 1.84 5.16 26.26
N CYS A 398 1.80 6.23 25.47
CA CYS A 398 0.78 7.29 25.50
C CYS A 398 0.10 7.55 24.14
N SER A 399 0.19 6.63 23.18
CA SER A 399 -0.43 6.78 21.85
C SER A 399 -1.93 7.08 21.95
N THR A 400 -2.31 8.33 21.68
CA THR A 400 -3.68 8.83 21.78
C THR A 400 -4.49 8.49 20.53
N SER A 401 -5.77 8.16 20.68
CA SER A 401 -6.67 7.92 19.55
C SER A 401 -6.97 9.23 18.81
N VAL A 402 -6.48 9.37 17.58
CA VAL A 402 -6.64 10.58 16.77
C VAL A 402 -7.99 10.56 16.05
N LEU A 403 -9.00 11.19 16.66
CA LEU A 403 -10.38 11.16 16.13
C LEU A 403 -10.53 11.81 14.75
N GLY A 404 -9.62 12.68 14.32
CA GLY A 404 -9.66 13.33 13.00
C GLY A 404 -9.53 12.35 11.81
N VAL A 405 -9.02 11.14 12.05
CA VAL A 405 -8.85 10.03 11.09
C VAL A 405 -9.73 8.81 11.41
N VAL A 406 -10.73 8.97 12.28
CA VAL A 406 -11.72 7.93 12.63
C VAL A 406 -13.12 8.41 12.26
N SER A 407 -13.88 7.52 11.62
CA SER A 407 -15.20 7.81 11.07
C SER A 407 -16.30 7.75 12.13
N PRO A 408 -17.46 8.39 11.88
CA PRO A 408 -18.61 8.28 12.76
C PRO A 408 -19.08 6.83 12.92
N GLN A 409 -19.47 6.44 14.14
CA GLN A 409 -20.03 5.12 14.41
C GLN A 409 -21.57 5.13 14.32
N PHE A 410 -22.13 4.19 13.58
CA PHE A 410 -23.58 4.08 13.36
C PHE A 410 -24.27 2.99 14.21
N GLY A 411 -23.51 2.27 15.04
CA GLY A 411 -24.05 1.28 15.98
C GLY A 411 -24.86 0.18 15.27
N PRO A 412 -26.00 -0.27 15.82
CA PRO A 412 -26.90 -1.24 15.17
C PRO A 412 -27.52 -0.75 13.85
N ASP A 413 -27.49 0.56 13.59
CA ASP A 413 -28.06 1.15 12.37
C ASP A 413 -27.09 1.16 11.18
N ASP A 414 -25.84 0.76 11.38
CA ASP A 414 -24.82 0.68 10.33
C ASP A 414 -25.27 -0.25 9.18
N PRO A 415 -25.19 0.18 7.90
CA PRO A 415 -25.48 -0.67 6.74
C PRO A 415 -24.70 -1.99 6.69
N VAL A 416 -23.49 -2.03 7.26
CA VAL A 416 -22.72 -3.27 7.36
C VAL A 416 -23.37 -4.26 8.30
N ARG A 417 -24.20 -3.85 9.28
CA ARG A 417 -24.83 -4.73 10.28
C ARG A 417 -26.25 -5.18 9.92
N LYS A 418 -26.92 -4.47 9.01
CA LYS A 418 -28.28 -4.79 8.55
C LYS A 418 -28.28 -6.00 7.61
N GLN A 419 -29.40 -6.73 7.53
CA GLN A 419 -29.54 -7.88 6.64
C GLN A 419 -30.81 -7.76 5.78
N PRO A 420 -30.72 -7.82 4.43
CA PRO A 420 -29.49 -7.86 3.64
C PRO A 420 -28.60 -6.62 3.87
N ARG A 421 -27.28 -6.78 3.73
CA ARG A 421 -26.30 -5.69 3.95
C ARG A 421 -26.36 -4.63 2.86
N PHE A 422 -25.85 -3.44 3.16
CA PHE A 422 -25.59 -2.34 2.21
C PHE A 422 -26.80 -1.79 1.43
N GLN A 423 -28.04 -2.04 1.89
CA GLN A 423 -29.27 -1.51 1.26
C GLN A 423 -29.50 -0.01 1.47
N SER A 424 -28.61 0.65 2.21
CA SER A 424 -28.59 2.07 2.52
C SER A 424 -27.14 2.50 2.70
N GLN A 425 -26.81 3.77 2.46
CA GLN A 425 -25.47 4.31 2.69
C GLN A 425 -25.48 5.28 3.88
N VAL A 426 -24.30 5.54 4.44
CA VAL A 426 -24.05 6.48 5.54
C VAL A 426 -22.82 7.33 5.23
N ASP A 427 -22.78 8.59 5.69
CA ASP A 427 -21.61 9.47 5.49
C ASP A 427 -20.48 9.08 6.44
N ARG A 428 -19.56 8.24 5.96
CA ARG A 428 -18.40 7.76 6.72
C ARG A 428 -17.23 8.75 6.78
N ARG A 429 -17.31 9.93 6.15
CA ARG A 429 -16.12 10.80 6.05
C ARG A 429 -15.74 11.36 7.43
N HIS A 430 -14.53 11.06 7.89
CA HIS A 430 -13.92 11.67 9.07
C HIS A 430 -13.49 13.12 8.78
N GLU A 431 -12.98 13.82 9.80
CA GLU A 431 -12.68 15.25 9.72
C GLU A 431 -11.61 15.57 8.66
N LEU A 432 -10.48 14.85 8.69
CA LEU A 432 -9.41 15.01 7.71
C LEU A 432 -9.90 14.75 6.27
N TYR A 433 -10.68 13.68 6.03
CA TYR A 433 -11.21 13.38 4.70
C TYR A 433 -12.15 14.49 4.19
N LYS A 434 -12.98 15.07 5.07
CA LYS A 434 -13.84 16.22 4.72
C LYS A 434 -13.01 17.46 4.38
N ALA A 435 -11.98 17.75 5.17
CA ALA A 435 -11.08 18.87 4.92
C ALA A 435 -10.30 18.69 3.60
N HIS A 436 -9.82 17.47 3.32
CA HIS A 436 -9.17 17.09 2.08
C HIS A 436 -10.07 17.25 0.85
N GLN A 437 -11.34 16.82 0.92
CA GLN A 437 -12.30 17.03 -0.19
C GLN A 437 -12.54 18.52 -0.49
N VAL A 438 -12.57 19.38 0.54
CA VAL A 438 -12.65 20.83 0.34
C VAL A 438 -11.38 21.35 -0.31
N ALA A 439 -10.20 20.96 0.19
CA ALA A 439 -8.92 21.34 -0.38
C ALA A 439 -8.79 20.94 -1.86
N LEU A 440 -9.14 19.71 -2.24
CA LEU A 440 -9.15 19.27 -3.64
C LEU A 440 -10.01 20.20 -4.53
N SER A 441 -11.25 20.48 -4.12
CA SER A 441 -12.13 21.37 -4.89
C SER A 441 -11.60 22.82 -4.96
N THR A 442 -10.91 23.28 -3.91
CA THR A 442 -10.18 24.55 -3.90
C THR A 442 -9.03 24.53 -4.92
N MET A 443 -8.27 23.45 -5.01
CA MET A 443 -7.15 23.30 -5.95
C MET A 443 -7.59 23.22 -7.42
N GLU A 444 -8.71 22.56 -7.70
CA GLU A 444 -9.32 22.53 -9.04
C GLU A 444 -9.77 23.92 -9.52
N THR A 445 -10.21 24.78 -8.59
CA THR A 445 -10.71 26.12 -8.90
C THR A 445 -9.64 27.22 -8.84
N ASN A 446 -8.56 27.02 -8.06
CA ASN A 446 -7.41 27.93 -7.98
C ASN A 446 -6.07 27.16 -8.01
N PRO A 447 -5.55 26.80 -9.21
CA PRO A 447 -4.36 25.97 -9.34
C PRO A 447 -3.08 26.55 -8.73
N ASP A 448 -2.90 27.87 -8.74
CA ASP A 448 -1.70 28.52 -8.19
C ASP A 448 -1.65 28.44 -6.65
N GLU A 449 -2.80 28.64 -5.99
CA GLU A 449 -2.93 28.46 -4.53
C GLU A 449 -2.79 26.98 -4.17
N GLY A 450 -3.35 26.08 -4.99
CA GLY A 450 -3.18 24.65 -4.80
C GLY A 450 -1.75 24.14 -4.92
N LEU A 451 -0.98 24.69 -5.86
CA LEU A 451 0.44 24.38 -5.98
C LEU A 451 1.22 24.79 -4.72
N ALA A 452 0.97 25.99 -4.18
CA ALA A 452 1.61 26.45 -2.95
C ALA A 452 1.28 25.54 -1.75
N VAL A 453 0.03 25.08 -1.63
CA VAL A 453 -0.38 24.13 -0.58
C VAL A 453 0.33 22.79 -0.72
N TYR A 454 0.39 22.26 -1.95
CA TYR A 454 1.10 21.03 -2.24
C TYR A 454 2.61 21.15 -1.91
N GLU A 455 3.26 22.25 -2.31
CA GLU A 455 4.69 22.50 -2.00
C GLU A 455 4.95 22.51 -0.49
N ILE A 456 4.14 23.24 0.29
CA ILE A 456 4.25 23.30 1.76
C ILE A 456 4.10 21.90 2.39
N LEU A 457 3.14 21.09 1.95
CA LEU A 457 2.94 19.74 2.48
C LEU A 457 4.10 18.78 2.12
N ARG A 458 4.76 18.99 0.97
CA ARG A 458 5.95 18.22 0.60
C ARG A 458 7.19 18.65 1.38
N ASP A 459 7.34 19.94 1.68
CA ASP A 459 8.41 20.43 2.56
C ASP A 459 8.24 19.93 4.00
N LEU A 460 7.02 19.94 4.55
CA LEU A 460 6.70 19.37 5.87
C LEU A 460 7.01 17.86 5.94
N GLU A 461 6.65 17.11 4.91
CA GLU A 461 6.97 15.67 4.82
C GLU A 461 8.49 15.42 4.75
N SER A 462 9.21 16.23 3.98
CA SER A 462 10.68 16.15 3.83
C SER A 462 11.40 16.46 5.15
N GLN A 463 10.93 17.47 5.88
CA GLN A 463 11.44 17.83 7.20
C GLN A 463 11.18 16.70 8.21
N CYS A 464 9.94 16.21 8.30
CA CYS A 464 9.57 15.07 9.14
C CYS A 464 10.44 13.83 8.88
N LEU A 465 10.67 13.47 7.62
CA LEU A 465 11.56 12.37 7.25
C LEU A 465 13.03 12.60 7.65
N THR A 466 13.48 13.85 7.62
CA THR A 466 14.83 14.25 8.04
C THR A 466 14.99 14.10 9.56
N ASP A 467 14.02 14.58 10.33
CA ASP A 467 14.05 14.52 11.80
C ASP A 467 13.94 13.08 12.30
N ILE A 468 13.05 12.28 11.70
CA ILE A 468 12.96 10.83 11.91
C ILE A 468 14.29 10.13 11.61
N SER A 469 15.00 10.53 10.54
CA SER A 469 16.32 9.96 10.22
C SER A 469 17.38 10.35 11.24
N ALA A 470 17.42 11.61 11.67
CA ALA A 470 18.35 12.09 12.70
C ALA A 470 18.12 11.34 14.02
N MET A 471 16.85 11.12 14.40
CA MET A 471 16.48 10.37 15.59
C MET A 471 16.92 8.90 15.51
N LEU A 472 16.68 8.21 14.40
CA LEU A 472 17.12 6.81 14.20
C LEU A 472 18.65 6.67 14.22
N ASN A 473 19.38 7.73 13.89
CA ASN A 473 20.84 7.79 14.03
C ASN A 473 21.31 8.12 15.47
N GLY A 474 20.41 8.47 16.37
CA GLY A 474 20.73 8.93 17.74
C GLY A 474 21.23 10.38 17.81
N GLU A 475 20.94 11.20 16.80
CA GLU A 475 21.33 12.62 16.73
C GLU A 475 20.36 13.52 17.53
N ILE A 476 19.09 13.12 17.66
CA ILE A 476 18.07 13.79 18.48
C ILE A 476 17.33 12.79 19.42
N PRO A 477 16.77 13.23 20.56
CA PRO A 477 16.00 12.37 21.46
C PRO A 477 14.70 11.84 20.84
N GLY A 478 14.34 10.58 21.12
CA GLY A 478 13.11 9.95 20.60
C GLY A 478 11.84 10.17 21.45
N GLU A 479 11.91 10.96 22.51
CA GLU A 479 10.78 11.17 23.46
C GLU A 479 9.63 12.00 22.86
N GLU A 480 9.89 12.74 21.77
CA GLU A 480 8.92 13.63 21.10
C GLU A 480 8.05 12.94 20.04
N LEU A 481 8.20 11.61 19.84
CA LEU A 481 7.46 10.87 18.80
C LEU A 481 6.00 10.55 19.13
N GLY A 482 5.62 10.54 20.41
CA GLY A 482 4.35 9.96 20.87
C GLY A 482 3.11 10.63 20.26
N ASP A 483 3.18 11.96 20.10
CA ASP A 483 2.10 12.79 19.58
C ASP A 483 2.29 13.14 18.09
N LEU A 484 3.41 12.74 17.45
CA LEU A 484 3.75 13.14 16.07
C LEU A 484 2.67 12.78 15.04
N PHE A 485 1.93 11.67 15.26
CA PHE A 485 0.78 11.29 14.43
C PHE A 485 -0.40 12.26 14.60
N PHE A 486 -0.70 12.64 15.85
CA PHE A 486 -1.75 13.61 16.17
C PHE A 486 -1.41 14.98 15.59
N ASP A 487 -0.19 15.46 15.85
CA ASP A 487 0.28 16.77 15.39
C ASP A 487 0.29 16.85 13.86
N SER A 488 0.67 15.77 13.17
CA SER A 488 0.63 15.72 11.69
C SER A 488 -0.80 15.81 11.16
N VAL A 489 -1.75 15.05 11.74
CA VAL A 489 -3.17 15.09 11.33
C VAL A 489 -3.81 16.46 11.61
N ASP A 490 -3.59 17.02 12.81
CA ASP A 490 -4.13 18.32 13.21
C ASP A 490 -3.53 19.46 12.36
N THR A 491 -2.23 19.40 12.05
CA THR A 491 -1.56 20.31 11.12
C THR A 491 -2.15 20.22 9.71
N GLU A 492 -2.31 19.01 9.17
CA GLU A 492 -2.87 18.77 7.84
C GLU A 492 -4.31 19.31 7.72
N ILE A 493 -5.17 19.01 8.71
CA ILE A 493 -6.54 19.58 8.82
C ILE A 493 -6.50 21.11 8.83
N LYS A 494 -5.64 21.72 9.66
CA LYS A 494 -5.52 23.18 9.77
C LYS A 494 -5.08 23.84 8.46
N PHE A 495 -4.16 23.22 7.71
CA PHE A 495 -3.75 23.73 6.40
C PHE A 495 -4.91 23.74 5.39
N TYR A 496 -5.72 22.67 5.32
CA TYR A 496 -6.92 22.64 4.45
C TYR A 496 -8.02 23.63 4.86
N GLN A 497 -8.17 23.88 6.15
CA GLN A 497 -9.14 24.87 6.64
C GLN A 497 -8.66 26.31 6.40
N TRP A 498 -7.35 26.58 6.52
CA TRP A 498 -6.79 27.91 6.30
C TRP A 498 -6.95 28.40 4.86
N THR A 499 -6.69 27.53 3.88
CA THR A 499 -6.86 27.81 2.43
C THR A 499 -8.33 28.02 2.05
N SER A 500 -9.25 27.37 2.77
CA SER A 500 -10.70 27.60 2.62
C SER A 500 -11.12 28.99 3.11
N LEU A 501 -10.45 29.52 4.16
CA LEU A 501 -10.80 30.78 4.80
C LEU A 501 -10.26 32.01 4.06
N THR A 502 -9.06 31.93 3.47
CA THR A 502 -8.47 33.00 2.64
C THR A 502 -9.42 33.43 1.51
N GLN A 503 -10.06 32.45 0.85
CA GLN A 503 -11.03 32.69 -0.22
C GLN A 503 -12.32 33.40 0.25
N SER A 504 -12.79 33.11 1.47
CA SER A 504 -13.98 33.77 2.04
C SER A 504 -13.77 35.26 2.32
N CYS A 505 -12.52 35.66 2.59
CA CYS A 505 -12.14 37.07 2.77
C CYS A 505 -11.82 37.77 1.44
N GLY A 506 -11.23 37.06 0.46
CA GLY A 506 -10.87 37.61 -0.85
C GLY A 506 -12.05 38.10 -1.70
N ASN A 507 -13.26 37.56 -1.46
CA ASN A 507 -14.47 37.93 -2.22
C ASN A 507 -15.22 39.19 -1.72
N ARG A 508 -14.61 40.03 -0.87
CA ARG A 508 -15.18 41.35 -0.53
C ARG A 508 -14.64 42.44 -1.47
N PRO A 509 -15.50 43.19 -2.19
CA PRO A 509 -15.04 44.27 -3.05
C PRO A 509 -14.57 45.48 -2.22
N GLY A 510 -13.25 45.56 -2.04
CA GLY A 510 -12.50 46.78 -1.71
C GLY A 510 -12.51 47.20 -0.23
N THR A 511 -11.34 47.12 0.40
CA THR A 511 -10.64 48.30 0.97
C THR A 511 -9.19 47.93 1.31
N ASP A 512 -8.25 48.83 1.08
CA ASP A 512 -6.84 48.68 1.48
C ASP A 512 -6.67 48.54 3.01
N ASN A 513 -5.72 47.72 3.46
CA ASN A 513 -4.52 48.20 4.20
C ASN A 513 -3.62 47.06 4.74
N ASN A 514 -2.33 47.18 4.44
CA ASN A 514 -1.14 46.86 5.24
C ASN A 514 -1.23 45.93 6.48
N SER A 515 -0.49 44.81 6.38
CA SER A 515 0.47 44.28 7.37
C SER A 515 -0.04 43.73 8.72
N VAL A 516 0.88 43.05 9.44
CA VAL A 516 0.74 42.37 10.75
C VAL A 516 -0.18 41.12 10.69
N PHE A 517 0.20 39.91 11.10
CA PHE A 517 1.19 39.46 12.09
C PHE A 517 2.05 38.27 11.62
N LEU A 518 3.29 38.23 12.11
CA LEU A 518 4.05 37.02 12.45
C LEU A 518 4.50 37.21 13.90
N ASP A 519 4.05 36.32 14.79
CA ASP A 519 4.59 36.00 16.12
C ASP A 519 3.94 34.68 16.57
#